data_AF-A0A377XI73-F1
#
_entry.id   AF-A0A377XI73-F1
#
_cell.length_a   1.000
_cell.length_b   1.000
_cell.length_c   1.000
_cell.angle_alpha   90.00
_cell.angle_beta   90.00
_cell.angle_gamma   90.00
#
_symmetry.space_group_name_H-M   'P 1'
#
loop_
_entity.id
_entity.type
_entity.pdbx_description
1 polymer ?
#
loop_
_entity_poly.entity_id
_entity_poly.type
_entity_poly.pdbx_seq_one_letter_code
_entity_poly.pdbx_strand_id
1 'polypeptide(L)' 'MITFEIRMEIKVLHKRGMSIRAIARELGISRNTVRNHLKAKSEKAAVFTTPGIIITAR' A
#
# COMPACT_ATOMS: atom_id res chain seq x y z
N MET A 1 7.89 19.55 4.14
CA MET A 1 8.51 18.40 3.45
C MET A 1 8.26 17.14 4.26
N ILE A 2 8.08 15.98 3.62
CA ILE A 2 7.87 14.70 4.32
C ILE A 2 9.22 14.02 4.49
N THR A 3 9.55 13.62 5.71
CA THR A 3 10.82 12.98 6.06
C THR A 3 10.86 11.52 5.59
N PHE A 4 12.06 10.95 5.53
CA PHE A 4 12.26 9.53 5.23
C PHE A 4 11.55 8.62 6.25
N GLU A 5 11.51 9.05 7.51
CA GLU A 5 10.87 8.35 8.63
C GLU A 5 9.37 8.15 8.38
N ILE A 6 8.63 9.23 8.08
CA ILE A 6 7.19 9.17 7.78
C ILE A 6 6.93 8.21 6.61
N ARG A 7 7.81 8.20 5.60
CA ARG A 7 7.67 7.30 4.45
C ARG A 7 7.85 5.82 4.84
N MET A 8 8.76 5.52 5.74
CA MET A 8 8.96 4.17 6.26
C MET A 8 7.80 3.75 7.17
N GLU A 9 7.33 4.67 8.00
CA GLU A 9 6.23 4.44 8.92
C GLU A 9 4.92 4.12 8.17
N ILE A 10 4.60 4.88 7.10
CA ILE A 10 3.50 4.56 6.17
C ILE A 10 3.62 3.10 5.66
N LYS A 11 4.82 2.68 5.25
CA LYS A 11 5.05 1.32 4.72
C LYS A 11 4.88 0.25 5.80
N VAL A 12 5.35 0.50 7.02
CA VAL A 12 5.24 -0.45 8.14
C VAL A 12 3.77 -0.60 8.55
N LEU A 13 3.05 0.51 8.72
CA LEU A 13 1.63 0.49 9.10
C LEU A 13 0.76 -0.19 8.03
N HIS A 14 1.03 0.09 6.75
CA HIS A 14 0.33 -0.60 5.65
C HIS A 14 0.62 -2.11 5.61
N LYS A 15 1.88 -2.52 5.85
CA LYS A 15 2.23 -3.94 5.94
C LYS A 15 1.54 -4.66 7.11
N ARG A 16 1.24 -3.94 8.19
CA ARG A 16 0.44 -4.44 9.33
C ARG A 16 -1.06 -4.55 9.02
N GLY A 17 -1.50 -4.20 7.80
CA GLY A 17 -2.88 -4.29 7.37
C GLY A 17 -3.72 -3.03 7.64
N MET A 18 -3.11 -1.92 8.07
CA MET A 18 -3.87 -0.69 8.27
C MET A 18 -4.34 -0.09 6.94
N SER A 19 -5.59 0.40 6.94
CA SER A 19 -6.14 1.12 5.81
C SER A 19 -5.46 2.49 5.61
N ILE A 20 -5.47 2.99 4.37
CA ILE A 20 -4.98 4.35 4.03
C ILE A 20 -5.63 5.42 4.92
N ARG A 21 -6.92 5.25 5.26
CA ARG A 21 -7.64 6.19 6.14
C ARG A 21 -7.11 6.15 7.58
N ALA A 22 -6.82 4.98 8.10
CA ALA A 22 -6.25 4.82 9.44
C ALA A 22 -4.85 5.45 9.51
N ILE A 23 -3.98 5.12 8.56
CA ILE A 23 -2.62 5.66 8.48
C ILE A 23 -2.61 7.19 8.38
N ALA A 24 -3.51 7.76 7.57
CA ALA A 24 -3.63 9.21 7.44
C ALA A 24 -4.03 9.90 8.75
N ARG A 25 -4.91 9.28 9.54
CA ARG A 25 -5.31 9.79 10.86
C ARG A 25 -4.19 9.66 11.88
N GLU A 26 -3.52 8.50 11.89
CA GLU A 26 -2.42 8.19 12.81
C GLU A 26 -1.26 9.18 12.65
N LEU A 27 -0.86 9.43 11.41
CA LEU A 27 0.29 10.28 11.08
C LEU A 27 -0.06 11.76 10.88
N GLY A 28 -1.35 12.14 10.99
CA GLY A 28 -1.80 13.52 10.77
C GLY A 28 -1.56 14.07 9.36
N ILE A 29 -1.52 13.20 8.34
CA ILE A 29 -1.23 13.57 6.94
C ILE A 29 -2.41 13.31 6.00
N SER A 30 -2.36 13.91 4.81
CA SER A 30 -3.41 13.70 3.82
C SER A 30 -3.44 12.24 3.30
N ARG A 31 -4.65 11.75 2.99
CA ARG A 31 -4.84 10.43 2.34
C ARG A 31 -4.12 10.34 0.98
N ASN A 32 -3.99 11.47 0.29
CA ASN A 32 -3.30 11.52 -1.00
C ASN A 32 -1.80 11.29 -0.84
N THR A 33 -1.21 11.86 0.21
CA THR A 33 0.19 11.62 0.59
C THR A 33 0.47 10.14 0.84
N VAL A 34 -0.37 9.50 1.66
CA VAL A 34 -0.25 8.06 1.95
C VAL A 34 -0.37 7.24 0.66
N ARG A 35 -1.37 7.52 -0.19
CA ARG A 35 -1.56 6.82 -1.46
C ARG A 35 -0.36 6.97 -2.39
N ASN A 36 0.19 8.17 -2.53
CA ASN A 36 1.34 8.42 -3.41
C ASN A 36 2.58 7.64 -2.94
N HIS A 37 2.81 7.57 -1.62
CA HIS A 37 3.92 6.80 -1.06
C HIS A 37 3.76 5.28 -1.16
N LEU A 38 2.52 4.78 -1.20
CA LEU A 38 2.24 3.35 -1.39
C LEU A 38 2.27 2.94 -2.88
N LYS A 39 1.83 3.82 -3.79
CA LYS A 39 1.83 3.58 -5.24
C LYS A 39 3.22 3.34 -5.80
N ALA A 40 4.25 4.01 -5.27
CA ALA A 40 5.64 3.90 -5.72
C ALA A 40 6.28 2.50 -5.53
N LYS A 41 5.52 1.48 -5.09
CA LYS A 41 6.01 0.13 -4.79
C LYS A 41 5.38 -0.99 -5.63
N SER A 42 4.50 -0.70 -6.60
CA SER A 42 3.91 -1.80 -7.41
C SER A 42 4.90 -2.47 -8.36
N GLU A 43 6.13 -1.98 -8.51
CA GLU A 43 7.15 -2.60 -9.38
C GLU A 43 7.89 -3.81 -8.78
N LYS A 44 7.70 -4.13 -7.48
CA LYS A 44 8.36 -5.28 -6.83
C LYS A 44 7.45 -6.16 -5.99
N ALA A 45 6.21 -6.33 -6.39
CA ALA A 45 5.49 -7.55 -6.08
C ALA A 45 5.40 -8.32 -7.39
N ALA A 46 6.16 -9.41 -7.50
CA ALA A 46 6.01 -10.36 -8.59
C ALA A 46 4.53 -10.75 -8.69
N VAL A 47 3.87 -10.20 -9.70
CA VAL A 47 2.57 -10.64 -10.15
C VAL A 47 2.82 -11.99 -10.81
N PHE A 48 2.56 -13.09 -10.10
CA PHE A 48 2.24 -14.34 -10.77
C PHE A 48 0.80 -14.22 -11.26
N THR A 49 0.59 -13.46 -12.35
CA THR A 49 -0.56 -13.70 -13.21
C THR A 49 -0.19 -14.90 -14.05
N THR A 50 -0.61 -16.09 -13.64
CA THR A 50 -0.78 -17.18 -14.59
C THR A 50 -1.97 -16.81 -15.47
N PRO A 51 -1.79 -16.58 -16.77
CA PRO A 51 -2.93 -16.46 -17.67
C PRO A 51 -3.52 -17.87 -17.84
N GLY A 52 -4.79 -18.05 -17.47
CA GLY A 52 -5.58 -19.20 -17.96
C GLY A 52 -5.97 -20.29 -16.96
N ILE A 53 -6.51 -19.94 -15.79
CA ILE A 53 -7.33 -20.90 -15.04
C ILE A 53 -8.70 -20.27 -14.76
N ILE A 54 -9.67 -20.58 -15.62
CA ILE A 54 -11.09 -20.52 -15.29
C ILE A 54 -11.37 -21.79 -14.50
N ILE A 55 -11.48 -21.69 -13.16
CA ILE A 55 -12.14 -22.75 -12.39
C ILE A 55 -13.61 -22.33 -12.27
N THR A 56 -14.43 -22.78 -13.21
CA THR A 56 -15.88 -22.84 -12.98
C THR A 56 -16.12 -23.91 -11.92
N ALA A 57 -16.39 -23.48 -10.69
CA ALA A 57 -17.00 -24.32 -9.68
C ALA A 57 -18.51 -24.17 -9.79
N ARG A 58 -19.14 -25.29 -10.15
CA ARG A 58 -20.58 -25.60 -10.18
C ARG A 58 -21.28 -25.45 -11.53
#